data_AF-A0A0U1QY89-F1
#
_entry.id   AF-A0A0U1QY89-F1
#
_cell.length_a   1.000
_cell.length_b   1.000
_cell.length_c   1.000
_cell.angle_alpha   90.00
_cell.angle_beta   90.00
_cell.angle_gamma   90.00
#
_symmetry.space_group_name_H-M   'P 1'
#
loop_
_entity.id
_entity.type
_entity.pdbx_description
1 polymer ?
#
loop_
_entity_poly.entity_id
_entity_poly.type
_entity_poly.pdbx_seq_one_letter_code
_entity_poly.pdbx_strand_id
1 'polypeptide(L)'
;MKTEMGTKVDIDIKRIKTCIKVCDMAHTEETNLGRVKMKTIGKMLDEKVTVEGMFTIVLKTSVHDKKYFFTTQNNGNDTVKSPMGLFETEEIENDLLTVDRDICDYYGINNVHQIKGNAA
;
A
#
# COMPACT_ATOMS: atom_id res chain seq x y z
N MET A 1 -11.57 16.19 52.74
CA MET A 1 -12.37 16.53 51.55
C MET A 1 -11.48 16.26 50.34
N LYS A 2 -11.85 15.29 49.51
CA LYS A 2 -11.06 14.80 48.37
C LYS A 2 -11.14 15.81 47.23
N THR A 3 -10.01 16.08 46.57
CA THR A 3 -10.00 16.56 45.18
C THR A 3 -8.72 16.08 44.50
N GLU A 4 -8.83 14.84 44.02
CA GLU A 4 -8.32 14.30 42.75
C GLU A 4 -6.93 14.75 42.26
N MET A 5 -5.96 13.87 42.47
CA MET A 5 -4.78 13.71 41.60
C MET A 5 -5.28 13.40 40.18
N GLY A 6 -5.34 14.42 39.34
CA GLY A 6 -5.52 14.24 37.90
C GLY A 6 -4.28 13.60 37.32
N THR A 7 -4.29 12.28 37.13
CA THR A 7 -3.32 11.58 36.29
C THR A 7 -3.46 12.15 34.88
N LYS A 8 -2.53 13.03 34.50
CA LYS A 8 -2.35 13.42 33.11
C LYS A 8 -1.95 12.16 32.35
N VAL A 9 -2.90 11.55 31.65
CA VAL A 9 -2.61 10.58 30.61
C VAL A 9 -2.19 11.40 29.40
N ASP A 10 -0.94 11.85 29.39
CA ASP A 10 -0.29 12.27 28.15
C ASP A 10 -0.14 10.99 27.32
N ILE A 11 -1.09 10.76 26.40
CA ILE A 11 -0.95 9.77 25.34
C ILE A 11 0.15 10.32 24.44
N ASP A 12 1.39 9.92 24.74
CA ASP A 12 2.55 10.26 23.96
C ASP A 12 2.46 9.49 22.62
N ILE A 13 1.86 10.14 21.61
CA ILE A 13 1.83 9.67 20.22
C ILE A 13 3.26 9.61 19.62
N LYS A 14 4.30 9.94 20.39
CA LYS A 14 5.71 9.75 20.01
C LYS A 14 6.19 8.33 20.32
N ARG A 15 5.92 7.38 19.43
CA ARG A 15 6.78 6.24 19.02
C ARG A 15 5.97 5.02 18.60
N ILE A 16 5.36 5.07 17.43
CA ILE A 16 5.39 3.90 16.57
C ILE A 16 6.75 3.95 15.86
N LYS A 17 7.74 3.29 16.47
CA LYS A 17 9.13 3.24 15.99
C LYS A 17 9.36 2.18 14.91
N THR A 18 8.29 1.52 14.51
CA THR A 18 8.25 0.40 13.56
C THR A 18 7.35 0.78 12.40
N CYS A 19 7.95 1.11 11.26
CA CYS A 19 7.24 1.12 9.99
C CYS A 19 6.98 -0.35 9.61
N ILE A 20 5.71 -0.73 9.47
CA ILE A 20 5.32 -2.06 8.99
C ILE A 20 5.03 -1.92 7.51
N LYS A 21 5.79 -2.65 6.68
CA LYS A 21 5.56 -2.74 5.24
C LYS A 21 4.86 -4.05 4.94
N VAL A 22 3.70 -3.97 4.30
CA VAL A 22 2.92 -5.12 3.84
C VAL A 22 2.80 -5.02 2.33
N CYS A 23 3.22 -6.08 1.63
CA CYS A 23 3.08 -6.20 0.18
C CYS A 23 2.05 -7.29 -0.09
N ASP A 24 0.86 -6.87 -0.53
CA ASP A 24 -0.21 -7.77 -0.95
C ASP A 24 -0.34 -7.75 -2.46
N MET A 25 -0.33 -8.94 -3.07
CA MET A 25 -0.63 -9.12 -4.49
C MET A 25 -1.99 -9.78 -4.61
N ALA A 26 -2.90 -9.12 -5.32
CA ALA A 26 -4.24 -9.62 -5.52
C ALA A 26 -4.69 -9.44 -6.96
N HIS A 27 -5.58 -10.33 -7.39
CA HIS A 27 -6.26 -10.18 -8.66
C HIS A 27 -7.16 -8.94 -8.64
N THR A 28 -7.31 -8.32 -9.80
CA THR A 28 -8.28 -7.26 -10.02
C THR A 28 -9.55 -7.81 -10.64
N GLU A 29 -10.65 -7.09 -10.46
CA GLU A 29 -11.91 -7.30 -11.17
C GLU A 29 -12.47 -5.96 -11.66
N GLU A 30 -13.32 -6.02 -12.69
CA GLU A 30 -14.01 -4.86 -13.22
C GLU A 30 -15.40 -4.75 -12.57
N THR A 31 -15.73 -3.56 -12.08
CA THR A 31 -17.05 -3.26 -11.54
C THR A 31 -18.08 -3.14 -12.67
N ASN A 32 -19.37 -3.20 -12.32
CA ASN A 32 -20.47 -2.95 -13.26
C ASN A 32 -20.43 -1.54 -13.91
N LEU A 33 -19.62 -0.61 -13.38
CA LEU A 33 -19.43 0.75 -13.89
C LEU A 33 -18.14 0.89 -14.72
N GLY A 34 -17.46 -0.21 -15.05
CA GLY A 34 -16.23 -0.21 -15.85
C GLY A 34 -14.97 0.23 -15.10
N ARG A 35 -15.04 0.37 -13.77
CA ARG A 35 -13.87 0.71 -12.93
C ARG A 35 -13.16 -0.53 -12.45
N VAL A 36 -11.84 -0.49 -12.42
CA VAL A 36 -10.99 -1.59 -11.94
C VAL A 36 -10.79 -1.46 -10.43
N LYS A 37 -10.97 -2.58 -9.71
CA LYS A 37 -10.73 -2.70 -8.26
C LYS A 37 -10.06 -4.02 -7.91
N MET A 38 -9.54 -4.14 -6.70
CA MET A 38 -9.08 -5.38 -6.11
C MET A 38 -10.25 -6.36 -5.95
N LYS A 39 -10.02 -7.62 -6.33
CA LYS A 39 -11.01 -8.69 -6.20
C LYS A 39 -11.16 -9.09 -4.74
N THR A 40 -12.39 -9.10 -4.25
CA THR A 40 -12.73 -9.52 -2.89
C THR A 40 -13.58 -10.79 -2.89
N ILE A 41 -13.62 -11.50 -1.77
CA ILE A 41 -14.50 -12.66 -1.59
C ILE A 41 -15.86 -12.16 -1.10
N GLY A 42 -16.80 -12.01 -2.03
CA GLY A 42 -18.20 -11.75 -1.74
C GLY A 42 -18.58 -10.27 -1.71
N LYS A 43 -19.78 -9.97 -2.23
CA LYS A 43 -20.28 -8.61 -2.47
C LYS A 43 -20.43 -7.75 -1.20
N MET A 44 -20.59 -8.37 -0.02
CA MET A 44 -20.84 -7.63 1.22
C MET A 44 -19.60 -6.89 1.76
N LEU A 45 -18.38 -7.34 1.44
CA LEU A 45 -17.17 -6.65 1.88
C LEU A 45 -17.00 -5.32 1.12
N ASP A 46 -17.28 -5.34 -0.19
CA ASP A 46 -17.17 -4.17 -1.07
C ASP A 46 -18.13 -3.03 -0.71
N GLU A 47 -19.32 -3.38 -0.20
CA GLU A 47 -20.33 -2.39 0.21
C GLU A 47 -19.93 -1.63 1.48
N LYS A 48 -18.98 -2.17 2.26
CA LYS A 48 -18.62 -1.64 3.58
C LYS A 48 -17.22 -1.04 3.63
N VAL A 49 -16.27 -1.60 2.89
CA VAL A 49 -14.86 -1.16 2.92
C VAL A 49 -14.24 -1.28 1.53
N THR A 50 -13.57 -0.22 1.08
CA THR A 50 -12.66 -0.28 -0.06
C THR A 50 -11.26 -0.63 0.44
N VAL A 51 -10.80 -1.84 0.10
CA VAL A 51 -9.52 -2.39 0.62
C VAL A 51 -8.35 -1.51 0.21
N GLU A 52 -8.37 -0.99 -1.02
CA GLU A 52 -7.36 -0.08 -1.55
C GLU A 52 -7.28 1.22 -0.75
N GLY A 53 -8.37 1.64 -0.10
CA GLY A 53 -8.41 2.78 0.80
C GLY A 53 -7.51 2.63 2.03
N MET A 54 -7.16 1.39 2.39
CA MET A 54 -6.33 1.09 3.56
C MET A 54 -4.82 1.13 3.27
N PHE A 55 -4.43 1.19 1.99
CA PHE A 55 -3.03 1.24 1.57
C PHE A 55 -2.60 2.66 1.20
N THR A 56 -1.34 3.00 1.44
CA THR A 56 -0.77 4.29 0.99
C THR A 56 -0.32 4.24 -0.47
N ILE A 57 0.17 3.09 -0.92
CA ILE A 57 0.65 2.85 -2.28
C ILE A 57 -0.13 1.67 -2.86
N VAL A 58 -0.66 1.85 -4.07
CA VAL A 58 -1.33 0.82 -4.85
C VAL A 58 -0.79 0.90 -6.27
N LEU A 59 -0.19 -0.18 -6.75
CA LEU A 59 0.29 -0.35 -8.12
C LEU A 59 -0.57 -1.39 -8.81
N LYS A 60 -0.78 -1.24 -10.13
CA LYS A 60 -1.55 -2.19 -10.93
C LYS A 60 -0.68 -2.75 -12.04
N THR A 61 -0.73 -4.07 -12.21
CA THR A 61 -0.05 -4.72 -13.32
C THR A 61 -0.71 -4.37 -14.65
N SER A 62 0.09 -3.88 -15.59
CA SER A 62 -0.25 -3.71 -17.00
C SER A 62 0.50 -4.76 -17.82
N VAL A 63 -0.12 -5.24 -18.91
CA VAL A 63 0.48 -6.25 -19.79
C VAL A 63 0.51 -5.72 -21.21
N HIS A 64 1.70 -5.43 -21.72
CA HIS A 64 1.94 -4.88 -23.05
C HIS A 64 3.03 -5.70 -23.74
N ASP A 65 2.79 -6.12 -24.99
CA ASP A 65 3.77 -6.91 -25.77
C ASP A 65 4.36 -8.13 -25.04
N LYS A 66 3.53 -8.83 -24.26
CA LYS A 66 3.90 -9.98 -23.40
C LYS A 66 4.87 -9.64 -22.25
N LYS A 67 5.09 -8.36 -21.97
CA LYS A 67 5.82 -7.88 -20.80
C LYS A 67 4.83 -7.40 -19.74
N TYR A 68 5.24 -7.55 -18.49
CA TYR A 68 4.45 -7.14 -17.32
C TYR A 68 5.10 -5.90 -16.71
N PHE A 69 4.31 -4.86 -16.53
CA PHE A 69 4.73 -3.59 -15.95
C PHE A 69 3.84 -3.25 -14.76
N PHE A 70 4.33 -2.41 -13.85
CA PHE A 70 3.48 -1.73 -12.88
C PHE A 70 3.16 -0.33 -13.36
N THR A 71 1.87 0.01 -13.36
CA THR A 71 1.40 1.39 -13.51
C THR A 71 1.48 2.09 -12.16
N THR A 72 2.06 3.27 -12.15
CA THR A 72 2.38 4.05 -10.93
C THR A 72 1.41 5.21 -10.72
N GLN A 73 0.72 5.64 -11.78
CA GLN A 73 -0.19 6.78 -11.78
C GLN A 73 -1.63 6.33 -12.11
N ASN A 74 -2.60 7.01 -11.50
CA ASN A 74 -4.02 6.73 -11.71
C ASN A 74 -4.47 7.19 -13.10
N ASN A 75 -5.17 6.33 -13.84
CA ASN A 75 -5.69 6.66 -15.17
C ASN A 75 -7.15 7.17 -15.19
N GLY A 76 -7.72 7.45 -14.01
CA GLY A 76 -9.10 7.86 -13.78
C GLY A 76 -10.08 6.70 -13.56
N ASN A 77 -9.74 5.50 -14.02
CA ASN A 77 -10.62 4.33 -14.01
C ASN A 77 -10.13 3.18 -13.12
N ASP A 78 -8.96 3.32 -12.51
CA ASP A 78 -8.39 2.35 -11.58
C ASP A 78 -8.15 2.95 -10.18
N THR A 79 -7.60 2.13 -9.30
CA THR A 79 -7.30 2.46 -7.90
C THR A 79 -5.82 2.75 -7.67
N VAL A 80 -5.04 2.91 -8.74
CA VAL A 80 -3.60 3.17 -8.63
C VAL A 80 -3.37 4.47 -7.87
N LYS A 81 -2.44 4.45 -6.93
CA LYS A 81 -2.00 5.63 -6.20
C LYS A 81 -0.57 5.45 -5.73
N SER A 82 0.24 6.46 -5.98
CA SER A 82 1.58 6.58 -5.45
C SER A 82 1.83 8.04 -5.04
N PRO A 83 2.65 8.29 -4.01
CA PRO A 83 3.11 9.62 -3.67
C PRO A 83 3.77 10.32 -4.87
N MET A 84 3.51 11.61 -5.03
CA MET A 84 4.19 12.40 -6.05
C MET A 84 5.71 12.36 -5.83
N GLY A 85 6.45 12.14 -6.92
CA GLY A 85 7.91 12.04 -6.90
C GLY A 85 8.46 10.70 -6.41
N LEU A 86 7.61 9.70 -6.08
CA LEU A 86 8.09 8.36 -5.77
C LEU A 86 8.58 7.62 -7.03
N PHE A 87 7.83 7.74 -8.13
CA PHE A 87 8.19 7.16 -9.42
C PHE A 87 8.24 8.26 -10.48
N GLU A 88 9.25 8.23 -11.35
CA GLU A 88 9.42 9.23 -12.42
C GLU A 88 8.54 8.93 -13.64
N THR A 89 8.26 7.65 -13.90
CA THR A 89 7.54 7.17 -15.08
C THR A 89 6.15 6.65 -14.72
N GLU A 90 5.21 6.70 -15.67
CA GLU A 90 3.86 6.14 -15.54
C GLU A 90 3.86 4.60 -15.45
N GLU A 91 4.86 3.97 -16.07
CA GLU A 91 5.09 2.53 -16.04
C GLU A 91 6.52 2.21 -15.61
N ILE A 92 6.66 1.23 -14.73
CA ILE A 92 7.94 0.66 -14.27
C ILE A 92 7.93 -0.85 -14.48
N GLU A 93 9.10 -1.47 -14.44
CA GLU A 93 9.20 -2.93 -14.50
C GLU A 93 8.47 -3.58 -13.32
N ASN A 94 7.87 -4.75 -13.55
CA ASN A 94 7.24 -5.56 -12.51
C ASN A 94 8.30 -6.25 -11.62
N ASP A 95 9.09 -5.44 -10.90
CA ASP A 95 10.11 -5.88 -9.96
C ASP A 95 9.84 -5.30 -8.57
N LEU A 96 9.38 -6.18 -7.66
CA LEU A 96 9.08 -5.81 -6.28
C LEU A 96 10.32 -5.40 -5.48
N LEU A 97 11.51 -5.89 -5.82
CA LEU A 97 12.75 -5.52 -5.11
C LEU A 97 13.12 -4.07 -5.42
N THR A 98 13.01 -3.68 -6.70
CA THR A 98 13.22 -2.30 -7.13
C THR A 98 12.18 -1.36 -6.52
N VAL A 99 10.89 -1.71 -6.62
CA VAL A 99 9.81 -0.95 -5.99
C VAL A 99 10.05 -0.76 -4.49
N ASP A 100 10.47 -1.82 -3.80
CA ASP A 100 10.74 -1.75 -2.36
C ASP A 100 11.88 -0.79 -2.02
N ARG A 101 12.99 -0.87 -2.77
CA ARG A 101 14.13 0.02 -2.59
C ARG A 101 13.70 1.47 -2.79
N ASP A 102 12.98 1.75 -3.86
CA ASP A 102 12.57 3.12 -4.21
C ASP A 102 11.61 3.69 -3.15
N ILE A 103 10.70 2.87 -2.60
CA ILE A 103 9.85 3.23 -1.46
C ILE A 103 10.69 3.50 -0.20
N CYS A 104 11.66 2.65 0.11
CA CYS A 104 12.54 2.85 1.26
C CYS A 104 13.36 4.13 1.13
N ASP A 105 13.91 4.41 -0.05
CA ASP A 105 14.69 5.61 -0.35
C ASP A 105 13.81 6.87 -0.21
N TYR A 106 12.60 6.85 -0.78
CA TYR A 106 11.64 7.96 -0.71
C TYR A 106 11.27 8.36 0.72
N TYR A 107 11.05 7.36 1.60
CA TYR A 107 10.69 7.60 3.00
C TYR A 107 11.89 7.63 3.95
N GLY A 108 13.13 7.45 3.47
CA GLY A 108 14.34 7.38 4.29
C GLY A 108 14.37 6.20 5.26
N ILE A 109 13.78 5.06 4.89
CA ILE A 109 13.66 3.86 5.72
C ILE A 109 14.96 3.04 5.63
N ASN A 110 15.84 3.24 6.62
CA ASN A 110 17.15 2.57 6.66
C ASN A 110 17.17 1.26 7.50
N ASN A 111 16.13 1.02 8.31
CA ASN A 111 16.05 -0.14 9.21
C ASN A 111 15.17 -1.23 8.61
N VAL A 112 15.70 -1.95 7.63
CA VAL A 112 15.03 -3.13 7.07
C VAL A 112 15.25 -4.30 8.03
N HIS A 113 14.21 -4.66 8.79
CA HIS A 113 14.25 -5.90 9.55
C HIS A 113 14.13 -7.08 8.57
N GLN A 114 15.25 -7.76 8.33
CA GLN A 114 15.26 -8.99 7.54
C GLN A 114 14.38 -10.02 8.24
N ILE A 115 13.22 -10.33 7.67
CA ILE A 115 12.43 -11.48 8.12
C ILE A 115 13.27 -12.70 7.78
N LYS A 116 13.83 -13.35 8.81
CA LYS A 116 14.55 -14.61 8.64
C LYS A 116 13.60 -15.56 7.92
N GLY A 117 13.93 -15.93 6.69
CA GLY A 117 13.15 -16.87 5.91
C GLY A 117 12.97 -18.14 6.74
N ASN A 118 11.73 -18.51 7.02
CA ASN A 118 11.45 -19.87 7.44
C ASN A 118 11.74 -20.74 6.21
N ALA A 119 12.86 -21.48 6.28
CA ALA A 119 13.09 -22.61 5.42
C ALA A 119 11.88 -23.55 5.54
N ALA A 120 11.17 -23.73 4.44
CA ALA A 120 10.21 -24.80 4.24
C ALA A 120 10.83 -25.79 3.25
#